data_AF-A0A522EC94-F1
#
_entry.id   AF-A0A522EC94-F1
#
_cell.length_a   1.000
_cell.length_b   1.000
_cell.length_c   1.000
_cell.angle_alpha   90.00
_cell.angle_beta   90.00
_cell.angle_gamma   90.00
#
_symmetry.space_group_name_H-M   'P 1'
#
loop_
_entity.id
_entity.type
_entity.pdbx_description
1 polymer ?
#
loop_
_entity_poly.entity_id
_entity_poly.type
_entity_poly.pdbx_seq_one_letter_code
_entity_poly.pdbx_strand_id
1 'polypeptide(L)'
;MHTLLLIDDDPDVLATLRRSFRKSYAVLTAVNGDEGIALLNGQPVDLIICDQRMPGITGNQVLEHALQTQPKAIRILLTGYADMEALMACVNDAHIYKYVAKPWDPHDLNMTVVRALESYELQRKLDEAHSLLESAYKDAVTMLCVAAEGKDEDTGSHLLRVQHYTEALAVAIGIDRKEAEHMGLMSMLHDIGKLFVPDAVLKKKASLTDEEWDLMKQHPLAGARILGNNSFYQTAREIAAGHHEKFDGTGYPNGLKSDEIPLSARIVKVADVFDALTTVRPYKDAWTMADAIA
;
A
#
# COMPACT_ATOMS: atom_id res chain seq x y z
N MET A 1 25.57 0.82 10.91
CA MET A 1 26.50 1.96 10.98
C MET A 1 26.30 2.75 9.71
N HIS A 2 25.88 4.01 9.78
CA HIS A 2 25.56 4.79 8.58
C HIS A 2 26.83 5.21 7.83
N THR A 3 26.70 5.33 6.51
CA THR A 3 27.71 5.77 5.57
C THR A 3 27.42 7.20 5.13
N LEU A 4 28.36 8.10 5.37
CA LEU A 4 28.31 9.50 4.96
C LEU A 4 29.23 9.72 3.76
N LEU A 5 28.72 10.38 2.72
CA LEU A 5 29.53 10.88 1.61
C LEU A 5 29.74 12.40 1.77
N LEU A 6 31.00 12.80 1.87
CA LEU A 6 31.41 14.19 2.00
C LEU A 6 32.06 14.62 0.68
N ILE A 7 31.56 15.68 0.06
CA ILE A 7 32.03 16.14 -1.25
C ILE A 7 32.34 17.63 -1.16
N ASP A 8 33.60 17.99 -1.40
CA ASP A 8 34.06 19.38 -1.39
C ASP A 8 35.38 19.44 -2.16
N ASP A 9 35.60 20.49 -2.96
CA ASP A 9 36.84 20.67 -3.71
C ASP A 9 37.97 21.24 -2.86
N ASP A 10 37.66 21.76 -1.66
CA ASP A 10 38.63 22.20 -0.67
C ASP A 10 39.07 21.01 0.25
N PRO A 11 40.34 20.58 0.17
CA PRO A 11 40.86 19.49 1.01
C PRO A 11 40.80 19.77 2.51
N ASP A 12 40.90 21.05 2.93
CA ASP A 12 40.87 21.43 4.35
C ASP A 12 39.44 21.33 4.92
N VAL A 13 38.44 21.66 4.10
CA VAL A 13 37.02 21.43 4.43
C VAL A 13 36.75 19.93 4.57
N LEU A 14 37.15 19.12 3.58
CA LEU A 14 36.99 17.67 3.65
C LEU A 14 37.66 17.07 4.89
N ALA A 15 38.89 17.50 5.21
CA ALA A 15 39.62 17.04 6.38
C ALA A 15 38.87 17.38 7.68
N THR A 16 38.27 18.57 7.75
CA THR A 16 37.47 19.03 8.89
C THR A 16 36.18 18.21 9.04
N LEU A 17 35.41 18.05 7.96
CA LEU A 17 34.19 17.23 7.96
C LEU A 17 34.51 15.78 8.34
N ARG A 18 35.53 15.19 7.72
CA ARG A 18 35.97 13.82 8.02
C ARG A 18 36.38 13.67 9.49
N ARG A 19 37.10 14.64 10.05
CA ARG A 19 37.48 14.62 11.48
C ARG A 19 36.24 14.63 12.40
N SER A 20 35.20 15.37 12.03
CA SER A 20 33.96 15.48 12.81
C SER A 20 33.13 14.19 12.81
N PHE A 21 33.13 13.43 11.70
CA PHE A 21 32.20 12.29 11.53
C PHE A 21 32.85 10.91 11.62
N ARG A 22 34.16 10.76 11.39
CA ARG A 22 34.85 9.45 11.32
C ARG A 22 34.77 8.55 12.55
N LYS A 23 34.39 9.10 13.72
CA LYS A 23 34.25 8.32 14.96
C LYS A 23 32.90 7.59 15.07
N SER A 24 31.85 8.15 14.47
CA SER A 24 30.48 7.67 14.63
C SER A 24 29.93 7.02 13.35
N TYR A 25 30.53 7.32 12.20
CA TYR A 25 30.02 6.93 10.89
C TYR A 25 31.13 6.38 9.98
N ALA A 26 30.75 5.56 9.01
CA ALA A 26 31.60 5.25 7.88
C ALA A 26 31.65 6.50 6.99
N VAL A 27 32.84 6.98 6.63
CA VAL A 27 33.00 8.24 5.91
C VAL A 27 33.70 7.99 4.58
N LEU A 28 32.99 8.34 3.51
CA LEU A 28 33.49 8.45 2.15
C LEU A 28 33.75 9.93 1.85
N THR A 29 34.79 10.20 1.07
CA THR A 29 35.17 11.56 0.68
C THR A 29 35.40 11.62 -0.82
N ALA A 30 35.00 12.71 -1.46
CA ALA A 30 35.28 13.01 -2.86
C ALA A 30 35.73 14.46 -3.01
N VAL A 31 36.72 14.70 -3.86
CA VAL A 31 37.29 16.05 -4.08
C VAL A 31 36.65 16.82 -5.24
N ASN A 32 35.65 16.22 -5.90
CA ASN A 32 34.88 16.85 -6.97
C ASN A 32 33.57 16.07 -7.19
N GLY A 33 32.68 16.65 -8.01
CA GLY A 33 31.39 16.02 -8.31
C GLY A 33 31.49 14.71 -9.09
N ASP A 34 32.48 14.54 -9.98
CA ASP A 34 32.69 13.29 -10.74
C ASP A 34 33.00 12.10 -9.83
N GLU A 35 33.92 12.27 -8.89
CA GLU A 35 34.26 11.26 -7.88
C GLU A 35 33.06 10.98 -6.95
N GLY A 36 32.32 12.04 -6.58
CA GLY A 36 31.10 11.91 -5.80
C GLY A 36 30.04 11.04 -6.49
N ILE A 37 29.79 11.28 -7.77
CA ILE A 37 28.86 10.48 -8.59
C ILE A 37 29.37 9.04 -8.75
N ALA A 38 30.67 8.84 -8.96
CA ALA A 38 31.25 7.50 -9.05
C ALA A 38 31.02 6.69 -7.77
N LEU A 39 31.18 7.32 -6.60
CA LEU A 39 30.91 6.69 -5.30
C LEU A 39 29.43 6.37 -5.11
N LEU A 40 28.52 7.27 -5.50
CA LEU A 40 27.07 7.04 -5.47
C LEU A 40 26.64 5.89 -6.38
N ASN A 41 27.33 5.66 -7.50
CA ASN A 41 27.04 4.54 -8.39
C ASN A 41 27.63 3.22 -7.87
N GLY A 42 28.70 3.28 -7.07
CA GLY A 42 29.43 2.10 -6.61
C GLY A 42 28.91 1.47 -5.31
N GLN A 43 28.37 2.27 -4.39
CA GLN A 43 27.94 1.79 -3.07
C GLN A 43 26.83 2.64 -2.43
N PRO A 44 25.98 2.06 -1.57
CA PRO A 44 24.92 2.79 -0.88
C PRO A 44 25.48 3.79 0.15
N VAL A 45 24.82 4.96 0.23
CA VAL A 45 25.14 6.07 1.13
C VAL A 45 23.87 6.49 1.86
N ASP A 46 23.95 6.72 3.17
CA ASP A 46 22.81 7.14 3.98
C ASP A 46 22.61 8.67 3.96
N LEU A 47 23.71 9.43 3.96
CA LEU A 47 23.68 10.89 3.98
C LEU A 47 24.83 11.49 3.16
N ILE A 48 24.52 12.52 2.39
CA ILE A 48 25.44 13.26 1.53
C ILE A 48 25.56 14.68 2.08
N ILE A 49 26.79 15.14 2.30
CA ILE A 49 27.11 16.54 2.55
C ILE A 49 27.96 17.02 1.37
N CYS A 50 27.40 17.89 0.54
CA CYS A 50 28.04 18.34 -0.69
C CYS A 50 28.23 19.86 -0.68
N ASP A 51 29.39 20.33 -1.13
CA ASP A 51 29.56 21.74 -1.48
C ASP A 51 28.74 22.10 -2.72
N GLN A 52 28.20 23.32 -2.73
CA GLN A 52 27.44 23.83 -3.85
C GLN A 52 28.30 24.15 -5.07
N ARG A 53 29.47 24.77 -4.88
CA ARG A 53 30.29 25.37 -5.94
C ARG A 53 31.62 24.64 -6.08
N MET A 54 31.59 23.56 -6.87
CA MET A 54 32.78 22.83 -7.25
C MET A 54 33.10 23.01 -8.74
N PRO A 55 34.38 22.95 -9.16
CA PRO A 55 34.77 22.92 -10.57
C PRO A 55 34.15 21.73 -11.30
N GLY A 56 33.68 21.95 -12.52
CA GLY A 56 33.06 20.91 -13.34
C GLY A 56 31.62 20.63 -12.90
N ILE A 57 31.38 19.47 -12.30
CA ILE A 57 30.06 19.07 -11.80
C ILE A 57 29.76 19.78 -10.48
N THR A 58 28.69 20.57 -10.47
CA THR A 58 28.23 21.33 -9.30
C THR A 58 27.54 20.44 -8.27
N GLY A 59 27.47 20.89 -7.01
CA GLY A 59 26.82 20.12 -5.95
C GLY A 59 25.35 19.80 -6.23
N ASN A 60 24.62 20.74 -6.82
CA ASN A 60 23.21 20.52 -7.19
C ASN A 60 23.07 19.35 -8.18
N GLN A 61 23.95 19.26 -9.18
CA GLN A 61 23.93 18.16 -10.15
C GLN A 61 24.27 16.82 -9.51
N VAL A 62 25.18 16.80 -8.52
CA VAL A 62 25.47 15.58 -7.75
C VAL A 62 24.25 15.15 -6.94
N LEU A 63 23.57 16.09 -6.27
CA LEU A 63 22.39 15.78 -5.46
C LEU A 63 21.18 15.36 -6.32
N GLU A 64 21.03 15.93 -7.52
CA GLU A 64 20.03 15.50 -8.51
C GLU A 64 20.31 14.06 -8.99
N HIS A 65 21.57 13.74 -9.32
CA HIS A 65 21.99 12.37 -9.64
C HIS A 65 21.73 11.42 -8.46
N ALA A 66 22.00 11.86 -7.22
CA ALA A 66 21.70 11.09 -6.02
C ALA A 66 20.19 10.85 -5.85
N LEU A 67 19.33 11.82 -6.20
CA LEU A 67 17.88 11.62 -6.17
C LEU A 67 17.42 10.54 -7.15
N GLN A 68 18.06 10.43 -8.31
CA GLN A 68 17.73 9.41 -9.32
C GLN A 68 18.26 8.02 -8.96
N THR A 69 19.47 7.94 -8.39
CA THR A 69 20.16 6.66 -8.14
C THR A 69 19.97 6.12 -6.73
N GLN A 70 19.94 7.01 -5.73
CA GLN A 70 19.76 6.70 -4.31
C GLN A 70 18.72 7.66 -3.69
N PRO A 71 17.44 7.59 -4.09
CA PRO A 71 16.42 8.58 -3.72
C PRO A 71 16.26 8.78 -2.21
N LYS A 72 16.56 7.73 -1.44
CA LYS A 72 16.45 7.71 0.02
C LYS A 72 17.64 8.32 0.77
N ALA A 73 18.77 8.58 0.10
CA ALA A 73 19.93 9.21 0.73
C ALA A 73 19.57 10.65 1.14
N ILE A 74 19.89 11.00 2.38
CA ILE A 74 19.66 12.35 2.91
C ILE A 74 20.63 13.31 2.24
N ARG A 75 20.14 14.45 1.74
CA ARG A 75 20.94 15.41 0.99
C ARG A 75 21.10 16.71 1.80
N ILE A 76 22.33 17.06 2.16
CA ILE A 76 22.69 18.32 2.81
C ILE A 76 23.62 19.09 1.88
N LEU A 77 23.28 20.35 1.59
CA LEU A 77 24.09 21.23 0.76
C LEU A 77 24.83 22.25 1.63
N LEU A 78 26.14 22.38 1.43
CA LEU A 78 26.97 23.43 2.00
C LEU A 78 27.01 24.61 1.02
N THR A 79 26.76 25.82 1.51
CA THR A 79 26.62 27.02 0.68
C THR A 79 27.35 28.21 1.30
N GLY A 80 27.81 29.16 0.47
CA GLY A 80 28.24 30.47 0.97
C GLY A 80 27.06 31.39 1.32
N TYR A 81 27.33 32.47 2.06
CA TYR A 81 26.31 33.46 2.44
C TYR A 81 25.64 34.17 1.23
N ALA A 82 26.37 34.35 0.13
CA ALA A 82 25.88 35.05 -1.07
C ALA A 82 24.88 34.23 -1.91
N ASP A 83 24.73 32.93 -1.63
CA ASP A 83 23.94 32.00 -2.44
C ASP A 83 22.56 31.67 -1.84
N MET A 84 22.28 32.08 -0.59
CA MET A 84 21.01 31.77 0.09
C MET A 84 19.76 32.32 -0.62
N GLU A 85 19.83 33.52 -1.20
CA GLU A 85 18.71 34.12 -1.95
C GLU A 85 18.47 33.39 -3.29
N ALA A 86 19.54 32.98 -3.99
CA ALA A 86 19.46 32.20 -5.21
C ALA A 86 18.99 30.76 -4.95
N LEU A 87 19.32 30.21 -3.78
CA LEU A 87 18.90 28.87 -3.35
C LEU A 87 17.40 28.81 -3.09
N MET A 88 16.78 29.81 -2.46
CA MET A 88 15.33 29.83 -2.20
C MET A 88 14.46 29.74 -3.47
N ALA A 89 14.99 30.16 -4.62
CA ALA A 89 14.31 30.06 -5.90
C ALA A 89 14.37 28.67 -6.56
N CYS A 90 15.28 27.78 -6.12
CA CYS A 90 15.57 26.48 -6.75
C CYS A 90 15.18 25.26 -5.90
N VAL A 91 14.45 25.44 -4.78
CA VAL A 91 14.43 24.48 -3.65
C VAL A 91 13.68 23.17 -3.87
N ASN A 92 12.79 23.02 -4.87
CA ASN A 92 11.90 21.85 -4.90
C ASN A 92 12.40 20.62 -5.67
N ASP A 93 13.39 20.74 -6.56
CA ASP A 93 13.67 19.67 -7.52
C ASP A 93 14.59 18.56 -6.98
N ALA A 94 15.47 18.86 -6.01
CA ALA A 94 16.47 17.92 -5.50
C ALA A 94 16.14 17.30 -4.12
N HIS A 95 14.98 17.59 -3.52
CA HIS A 95 14.57 17.10 -2.19
C HIS A 95 15.70 17.21 -1.14
N ILE A 96 16.25 18.42 -1.00
CA ILE A 96 17.34 18.72 -0.05
C ILE A 96 16.76 18.77 1.36
N TYR A 97 17.37 18.03 2.28
CA TYR A 97 16.95 17.99 3.68
C TYR A 97 17.26 19.32 4.39
N LYS A 98 18.47 19.85 4.17
CA LYS A 98 18.90 21.13 4.77
C LYS A 98 20.05 21.78 4.02
N TYR A 99 20.06 23.11 4.03
CA TYR A 99 21.19 23.93 3.63
C TYR A 99 21.97 24.39 4.87
N VAL A 100 23.30 24.38 4.78
CA VAL A 100 24.19 24.82 5.85
C VAL A 100 25.18 25.85 5.29
N ALA A 101 25.21 27.03 5.89
CA ALA A 101 26.09 28.11 5.46
C ALA A 101 27.53 27.88 5.92
N LYS A 102 28.50 28.24 5.07
CA LYS A 102 29.94 28.30 5.38
C LYS A 102 30.31 29.70 5.91
N PRO A 103 31.13 29.82 6.98
CA PRO A 103 31.60 28.74 7.85
C PRO A 103 30.48 28.23 8.77
N TRP A 104 30.47 26.93 9.06
CA TRP A 104 29.52 26.31 9.99
C TRP A 104 30.14 26.07 11.35
N ASP A 105 29.29 26.01 12.38
CA ASP A 105 29.69 25.45 13.66
C ASP A 105 29.69 23.91 13.59
N PRO A 106 30.79 23.22 13.95
CA PRO A 106 30.88 21.77 13.89
C PRO A 106 29.86 21.03 14.76
N HIS A 107 29.45 21.61 15.90
CA HIS A 107 28.44 21.03 16.77
C HIS A 107 27.06 21.11 16.12
N ASP A 108 26.70 22.25 15.54
CA ASP A 108 25.42 22.43 14.84
C ASP A 108 25.27 21.52 13.62
N LEU A 109 26.35 21.34 12.84
CA LEU A 109 26.35 20.41 11.72
C LEU A 109 26.23 18.96 12.19
N ASN A 110 26.91 18.59 13.28
CA ASN A 110 26.80 17.25 13.86
C ASN A 110 25.37 16.98 14.35
N MET A 111 24.77 17.90 15.09
CA MET A 111 23.37 17.81 15.54
C MET A 111 22.39 17.73 14.37
N THR A 112 22.67 18.46 13.28
CA THR A 112 21.87 18.37 12.05
C THR A 112 21.92 16.96 11.45
N VAL A 113 23.11 16.37 11.32
CA VAL A 113 23.31 15.00 10.80
C VAL A 113 22.61 13.97 11.69
N VAL A 114 22.78 14.05 13.00
CA VAL A 114 22.13 13.13 13.96
C VAL A 114 20.62 13.17 13.79
N ARG A 115 20.01 14.36 13.82
CA ARG A 115 18.56 14.52 13.67
C ARG A 115 18.05 14.01 12.33
N ALA A 116 18.81 14.24 11.25
CA ALA A 116 18.43 13.81 9.92
C ALA A 116 18.37 12.27 9.83
N LEU A 117 19.42 11.59 10.31
CA LEU A 117 19.49 10.13 10.31
C LEU A 117 18.43 9.52 11.24
N GLU A 118 18.23 10.06 12.43
CA GLU A 118 17.18 9.60 13.36
C GLU A 118 15.78 9.73 12.75
N SER A 119 15.47 10.87 12.14
CA SER A 119 14.18 11.09 11.47
C SER A 119 13.96 10.10 10.34
N TYR A 120 15.00 9.82 9.54
CA TYR A 120 14.93 8.86 8.45
C TYR A 120 14.75 7.42 8.95
N GLU A 121 15.48 7.02 10.00
CA GLU A 121 15.31 5.69 10.60
C GLU A 121 13.91 5.50 11.18
N LEU A 122 13.37 6.53 11.83
CA LEU A 122 12.04 6.49 12.41
C LEU A 122 10.97 6.37 11.32
N GLN A 123 11.09 7.16 10.25
CA GLN A 123 10.19 7.05 9.10
C GLN A 123 10.24 5.66 8.47
N ARG A 124 11.45 5.11 8.25
CA ARG A 124 11.62 3.76 7.72
C ARG A 124 10.94 2.70 8.60
N LYS A 125 11.13 2.78 9.93
CA LYS A 125 10.50 1.84 10.87
C LYS A 125 8.97 1.97 10.84
N LEU A 126 8.45 3.18 10.68
CA LEU A 126 7.01 3.42 10.57
C LEU A 126 6.45 2.79 9.29
N ASP A 127 7.11 3.00 8.15
CA ASP A 127 6.69 2.44 6.87
C ASP A 127 6.75 0.90 6.88
N GLU A 128 7.80 0.32 7.47
CA GLU A 128 7.94 -1.12 7.67
C GLU A 128 6.84 -1.69 8.58
N ALA A 129 6.56 -1.03 9.71
CA ALA A 129 5.51 -1.44 10.63
C ALA A 129 4.12 -1.35 9.99
N HIS A 130 3.84 -0.29 9.21
CA HIS A 130 2.60 -0.15 8.46
C HIS A 130 2.44 -1.25 7.41
N SER A 131 3.49 -1.52 6.63
CA SER A 131 3.46 -2.57 5.60
C SER A 131 3.23 -3.95 6.20
N LEU A 132 3.90 -4.25 7.32
CA LEU A 132 3.72 -5.50 8.05
C LEU A 132 2.29 -5.62 8.61
N LEU A 133 1.76 -4.55 9.18
CA LEU A 133 0.39 -4.52 9.70
C LEU A 133 -0.64 -4.74 8.59
N GLU A 134 -0.45 -4.11 7.43
CA GLU A 134 -1.34 -4.28 6.28
C GLU A 134 -1.31 -5.72 5.75
N SER A 135 -0.12 -6.32 5.61
CA SER A 135 0.02 -7.72 5.21
C SER A 135 -0.64 -8.65 6.21
N ALA A 136 -0.32 -8.53 7.50
CA ALA A 136 -0.88 -9.38 8.55
C ALA A 136 -2.40 -9.24 8.64
N TYR A 137 -2.92 -8.04 8.39
CA TYR A 137 -4.36 -7.79 8.30
C TYR A 137 -5.01 -8.51 7.11
N LYS A 138 -4.46 -8.37 5.90
CA LYS A 138 -4.95 -9.07 4.70
C LYS A 138 -4.93 -10.59 4.87
N ASP A 139 -3.85 -11.10 5.47
CA ASP A 139 -3.72 -12.52 5.80
C ASP A 139 -4.78 -12.96 6.81
N ALA A 140 -5.04 -12.17 7.84
CA ALA A 140 -6.08 -12.47 8.84
C ALA A 140 -7.49 -12.50 8.22
N VAL A 141 -7.83 -11.55 7.35
CA VAL A 141 -9.10 -11.56 6.61
C VAL A 141 -9.20 -12.82 5.76
N THR A 142 -8.17 -13.12 4.98
CA THR A 142 -8.15 -14.30 4.11
C THR A 142 -8.31 -15.59 4.92
N MET A 143 -7.61 -15.73 6.04
CA MET A 143 -7.73 -16.89 6.94
C MET A 143 -9.14 -17.02 7.51
N LEU A 144 -9.77 -15.91 7.92
CA LEU A 144 -11.15 -15.92 8.41
C LEU A 144 -12.14 -16.36 7.34
N CYS A 145 -11.99 -15.85 6.11
CA CYS A 145 -12.84 -16.23 4.99
C CYS A 145 -12.66 -17.72 4.63
N VAL A 146 -11.42 -18.20 4.54
CA VAL A 146 -11.13 -19.63 4.29
C VAL A 146 -11.70 -20.52 5.41
N ALA A 147 -11.62 -20.09 6.66
CA ALA A 147 -12.22 -20.83 7.78
C ALA A 147 -13.76 -20.88 7.70
N ALA A 148 -14.40 -19.81 7.22
CA ALA A 148 -15.84 -19.78 6.98
C ALA A 148 -16.26 -20.64 5.79
N GLU A 149 -15.47 -20.64 4.73
CA GLU A 149 -15.65 -21.48 3.54
C GLU A 149 -15.30 -22.95 3.76
N GLY A 150 -14.52 -23.32 4.78
CA GLY A 150 -14.23 -24.72 5.09
C GLY A 150 -15.47 -25.58 5.43
N LYS A 151 -16.65 -24.96 5.52
CA LYS A 151 -17.94 -25.65 5.55
C LYS A 151 -18.54 -25.98 4.17
N ASP A 152 -18.04 -25.32 3.13
CA ASP A 152 -18.42 -25.41 1.71
C ASP A 152 -17.34 -26.21 0.93
N GLU A 153 -17.68 -26.76 -0.23
CA GLU A 153 -16.73 -27.58 -1.03
C GLU A 153 -15.73 -26.73 -1.85
N ASP A 154 -15.93 -25.41 -1.89
CA ASP A 154 -15.09 -24.48 -2.63
C ASP A 154 -13.80 -24.15 -1.85
N THR A 155 -12.65 -24.47 -2.46
CA THR A 155 -11.35 -24.00 -1.98
C THR A 155 -11.29 -22.47 -2.12
N GLY A 156 -10.55 -21.79 -1.23
CA GLY A 156 -10.41 -20.31 -1.16
C GLY A 156 -9.97 -19.58 -2.44
N SER A 157 -9.84 -20.29 -3.55
CA SER A 157 -9.76 -19.77 -4.91
C SER A 157 -11.00 -18.96 -5.32
N HIS A 158 -12.21 -19.32 -4.88
CA HIS A 158 -13.42 -18.54 -5.17
C HIS A 158 -13.31 -17.11 -4.63
N LEU A 159 -12.94 -16.95 -3.35
CA LEU A 159 -12.75 -15.65 -2.71
C LEU A 159 -11.77 -14.76 -3.46
N LEU A 160 -10.62 -15.33 -3.87
CA LEU A 160 -9.60 -14.59 -4.60
C LEU A 160 -10.08 -14.16 -5.99
N ARG A 161 -10.87 -14.99 -6.68
CA ARG A 161 -11.45 -14.62 -7.98
C ARG A 161 -12.50 -13.52 -7.82
N VAL A 162 -13.41 -13.64 -6.86
CA VAL A 162 -14.41 -12.60 -6.56
C VAL A 162 -13.76 -11.28 -6.17
N GLN A 163 -12.68 -11.31 -5.36
CA GLN A 163 -11.87 -10.13 -5.06
C GLN A 163 -11.35 -9.47 -6.34
N HIS A 164 -10.67 -10.22 -7.21
CA HIS A 164 -10.08 -9.65 -8.43
C HIS A 164 -11.15 -9.15 -9.41
N TYR A 165 -12.26 -9.86 -9.57
CA TYR A 165 -13.37 -9.41 -10.40
C TYR A 165 -14.00 -8.11 -9.87
N THR A 166 -14.22 -8.04 -8.55
CA THR A 166 -14.76 -6.84 -7.91
C THR A 166 -13.85 -5.64 -8.11
N GLU A 167 -12.54 -5.80 -7.89
CA GLU A 167 -11.55 -4.75 -8.09
C GLU A 167 -11.52 -4.28 -9.56
N ALA A 168 -11.47 -5.22 -10.51
CA ALA A 168 -11.43 -4.90 -11.93
C ALA A 168 -12.69 -4.16 -12.39
N LEU A 169 -13.87 -4.60 -11.95
CA LEU A 169 -15.14 -3.96 -12.25
C LEU A 169 -15.21 -2.55 -11.65
N ALA A 170 -14.78 -2.38 -10.39
CA ALA A 170 -14.75 -1.08 -9.72
C ALA A 170 -13.86 -0.07 -10.48
N VAL A 171 -12.65 -0.47 -10.86
CA VAL A 171 -11.75 0.38 -11.67
C VAL A 171 -12.39 0.70 -13.03
N ALA A 172 -13.00 -0.28 -13.69
CA ALA A 172 -13.59 -0.09 -15.02
C ALA A 172 -14.75 0.93 -15.03
N ILE A 173 -15.49 1.06 -13.92
CA ILE A 173 -16.57 2.05 -13.78
C ILE A 173 -16.10 3.39 -13.21
N GLY A 174 -14.79 3.58 -12.99
CA GLY A 174 -14.18 4.85 -12.59
C GLY A 174 -13.95 5.05 -11.09
N ILE A 175 -13.99 3.99 -10.27
CA ILE A 175 -13.59 4.06 -8.84
C ILE A 175 -12.07 4.16 -8.75
N ASP A 176 -11.57 4.96 -7.80
CA ASP A 176 -10.14 5.10 -7.56
C ASP A 176 -9.48 3.74 -7.24
N ARG A 177 -8.25 3.55 -7.69
CA ARG A 177 -7.54 2.27 -7.57
C ARG A 177 -7.46 1.78 -6.12
N LYS A 178 -7.19 2.68 -5.17
CA LYS A 178 -7.05 2.33 -3.76
C LYS A 178 -8.40 1.92 -3.14
N GLU A 179 -9.47 2.61 -3.54
CA GLU A 179 -10.83 2.28 -3.11
C GLU A 179 -11.31 0.95 -3.72
N ALA A 180 -10.98 0.69 -4.99
CA ALA A 180 -11.26 -0.57 -5.66
C ALA A 180 -10.54 -1.76 -5.02
N GLU A 181 -9.25 -1.60 -4.67
CA GLU A 181 -8.47 -2.62 -3.95
C GLU A 181 -9.08 -2.92 -2.57
N HIS A 182 -9.50 -1.87 -1.84
CA HIS A 182 -10.20 -2.04 -0.58
C HIS A 182 -11.54 -2.77 -0.76
N MET A 183 -12.34 -2.38 -1.77
CA MET A 183 -13.62 -3.04 -2.07
C MET A 183 -13.44 -4.52 -2.44
N GLY A 184 -12.43 -4.85 -3.25
CA GLY A 184 -12.09 -6.23 -3.58
C GLY A 184 -11.70 -7.06 -2.36
N LEU A 185 -10.90 -6.50 -1.44
CA LEU A 185 -10.59 -7.20 -0.19
C LEU A 185 -11.85 -7.43 0.66
N MET A 186 -12.72 -6.42 0.76
CA MET A 186 -13.96 -6.50 1.53
C MET A 186 -14.98 -7.46 0.91
N SER A 187 -14.94 -7.71 -0.41
CA SER A 187 -15.86 -8.66 -1.06
C SER A 187 -15.62 -10.11 -0.67
N MET A 188 -14.41 -10.45 -0.20
CA MET A 188 -14.13 -11.80 0.33
C MET A 188 -14.99 -12.14 1.56
N LEU A 189 -15.52 -11.13 2.25
CA LEU A 189 -16.33 -11.30 3.45
C LEU A 189 -17.84 -11.42 3.15
N HIS A 190 -18.26 -11.44 1.87
CA HIS A 190 -19.69 -11.44 1.51
C HIS A 190 -20.47 -12.60 2.17
N ASP A 191 -19.83 -13.77 2.26
CA ASP A 191 -20.42 -15.01 2.75
C ASP A 191 -20.04 -15.37 4.20
N ILE A 192 -19.36 -14.49 4.94
CA ILE A 192 -18.89 -14.75 6.32
C ILE A 192 -20.03 -15.17 7.27
N GLY A 193 -21.26 -14.76 6.97
CA GLY A 193 -22.45 -15.13 7.73
C GLY A 193 -22.84 -16.60 7.65
N LYS A 194 -22.34 -17.37 6.66
CA LYS A 194 -22.60 -18.82 6.53
C LYS A 194 -22.16 -19.61 7.77
N LEU A 195 -21.25 -19.05 8.59
CA LEU A 195 -20.90 -19.60 9.90
C LEU A 195 -22.11 -19.86 10.82
N PHE A 196 -23.18 -19.07 10.68
CA PHE A 196 -24.41 -19.19 11.47
C PHE A 196 -25.45 -20.14 10.84
N VAL A 197 -25.22 -20.62 9.62
CA VAL A 197 -26.11 -21.58 8.97
C VAL A 197 -25.77 -22.99 9.48
N PRO A 198 -26.77 -23.78 9.93
CA PRO A 198 -26.54 -25.14 10.38
C PRO A 198 -25.95 -26.02 9.27
N ASP A 199 -24.97 -26.87 9.61
CA ASP A 199 -24.32 -27.78 8.66
C ASP A 199 -25.30 -28.69 7.91
N ALA A 200 -26.40 -29.09 8.57
CA ALA A 200 -27.46 -29.90 7.96
C ALA A 200 -28.18 -29.20 6.80
N VAL A 201 -28.20 -27.86 6.80
CA VAL A 201 -28.76 -27.03 5.72
C VAL A 201 -27.66 -26.73 4.70
N LEU A 202 -26.50 -26.26 5.15
CA LEU A 202 -25.42 -25.80 4.27
C LEU A 202 -24.83 -26.92 3.41
N LYS A 203 -24.71 -28.15 3.94
CA LYS A 203 -24.10 -29.31 3.24
C LYS A 203 -25.14 -30.24 2.60
N LYS A 204 -26.42 -29.83 2.53
CA LYS A 204 -27.49 -30.67 2.00
C LYS A 204 -27.36 -30.83 0.49
N LYS A 205 -27.28 -32.07 0.01
CA LYS A 205 -27.19 -32.40 -1.44
C LYS A 205 -28.54 -32.36 -2.17
N ALA A 206 -29.63 -32.45 -1.43
CA ALA A 206 -30.98 -32.33 -1.97
C ALA A 206 -31.46 -30.86 -1.90
N SER A 207 -32.51 -30.53 -2.65
CA SER A 207 -33.16 -29.22 -2.54
C SER A 207 -33.56 -28.91 -1.10
N LEU A 208 -33.38 -27.65 -0.71
CA LEU A 208 -33.77 -27.16 0.60
C LEU A 208 -35.30 -27.03 0.69
N THR A 209 -35.86 -27.27 1.88
CA THR A 209 -37.26 -26.94 2.18
C THR A 209 -37.41 -25.43 2.36
N ASP A 210 -38.64 -24.93 2.41
CA ASP A 210 -38.90 -23.50 2.62
C ASP A 210 -38.31 -23.02 3.96
N GLU A 211 -38.43 -23.81 5.03
CA GLU A 211 -37.87 -23.47 6.35
C GLU A 211 -36.34 -23.48 6.35
N GLU A 212 -35.71 -24.43 5.64
CA GLU A 212 -34.26 -24.47 5.48
C GLU A 212 -33.77 -23.29 4.63
N TRP A 213 -34.57 -22.86 3.67
CA TRP A 213 -34.28 -21.69 2.85
C TRP A 213 -34.37 -20.38 3.65
N ASP A 214 -35.33 -20.29 4.57
CA ASP A 214 -35.42 -19.17 5.50
C ASP A 214 -34.23 -19.11 6.47
N LEU A 215 -33.63 -20.25 6.83
CA LEU A 215 -32.36 -20.28 7.57
C LEU A 215 -31.18 -19.82 6.70
N MET A 216 -31.12 -20.25 5.44
CA MET A 216 -30.04 -19.85 4.51
C MET A 216 -30.05 -18.34 4.25
N LYS A 217 -31.23 -17.74 4.04
CA LYS A 217 -31.39 -16.29 3.78
C LYS A 217 -31.00 -15.39 4.94
N GLN A 218 -30.68 -15.93 6.11
CA GLN A 218 -30.23 -15.15 7.27
C GLN A 218 -28.74 -14.80 7.23
N HIS A 219 -27.93 -15.52 6.43
CA HIS A 219 -26.49 -15.29 6.39
C HIS A 219 -26.09 -13.85 6.00
N PRO A 220 -26.80 -13.09 5.13
CA PRO A 220 -26.43 -11.71 4.82
C PRO A 220 -26.44 -10.81 6.05
N LEU A 221 -27.52 -10.88 6.83
CA LEU A 221 -27.68 -10.12 8.07
C LEU A 221 -26.82 -10.67 9.22
N ALA A 222 -26.52 -11.96 9.22
CA ALA A 222 -25.55 -12.53 10.16
C ALA A 222 -24.14 -12.02 9.86
N GLY A 223 -23.73 -11.99 8.60
CA GLY A 223 -22.43 -11.47 8.16
C GLY A 223 -22.25 -10.00 8.53
N ALA A 224 -23.25 -9.16 8.24
CA ALA A 224 -23.23 -7.76 8.65
C ALA A 224 -23.10 -7.56 10.18
N ARG A 225 -23.69 -8.46 10.99
CA ARG A 225 -23.54 -8.46 12.45
C ARG A 225 -22.15 -8.87 12.91
N ILE A 226 -21.54 -9.90 12.30
CA ILE A 226 -20.17 -10.36 12.61
C ILE A 226 -19.16 -9.23 12.40
N LEU A 227 -19.33 -8.47 11.30
CA LEU A 227 -18.42 -7.40 10.92
C LEU A 227 -18.47 -6.17 11.86
N GLY A 228 -19.44 -6.12 12.79
CA GLY A 228 -19.58 -5.06 13.79
C GLY A 228 -19.78 -3.67 13.18
N ASN A 229 -19.56 -2.59 13.94
CA ASN A 229 -19.89 -1.22 13.52
C ASN A 229 -18.69 -0.32 13.19
N ASN A 230 -17.48 -0.89 13.06
CA ASN A 230 -16.30 -0.10 12.68
C ASN A 230 -16.46 0.43 11.24
N SER A 231 -16.16 1.71 11.00
CA SER A 231 -16.27 2.34 9.67
C SER A 231 -15.41 1.64 8.62
N PHE A 232 -14.28 1.08 9.02
CA PHE A 232 -13.39 0.34 8.14
C PHE A 232 -14.04 -0.90 7.49
N TYR A 233 -15.02 -1.52 8.15
CA TYR A 233 -15.78 -2.66 7.60
C TYR A 233 -17.11 -2.25 6.98
N GLN A 234 -17.35 -0.95 6.75
CA GLN A 234 -18.61 -0.49 6.18
C GLN A 234 -18.89 -1.14 4.81
N THR A 235 -17.92 -1.11 3.91
CA THR A 235 -18.05 -1.73 2.58
C THR A 235 -18.33 -3.24 2.68
N ALA A 236 -17.64 -3.95 3.58
CA ALA A 236 -17.90 -5.38 3.81
C ALA A 236 -19.33 -5.63 4.32
N ARG A 237 -19.86 -4.77 5.20
CA ARG A 237 -21.24 -4.87 5.70
C ARG A 237 -22.26 -4.65 4.60
N GLU A 238 -22.06 -3.63 3.78
CA GLU A 238 -22.92 -3.33 2.63
C GLU A 238 -22.96 -4.52 1.68
N ILE A 239 -21.80 -5.09 1.35
CA ILE A 239 -21.68 -6.28 0.52
C ILE A 239 -22.38 -7.48 1.18
N ALA A 240 -22.02 -7.82 2.41
CA ALA A 240 -22.60 -8.96 3.12
C ALA A 240 -24.13 -8.85 3.20
N ALA A 241 -24.67 -7.68 3.52
CA ALA A 241 -26.11 -7.48 3.62
C ALA A 241 -26.84 -7.38 2.27
N GLY A 242 -26.14 -7.02 1.19
CA GLY A 242 -26.77 -6.64 -0.08
C GLY A 242 -26.45 -7.53 -1.28
N HIS A 243 -25.46 -8.43 -1.22
CA HIS A 243 -25.01 -9.21 -2.38
C HIS A 243 -26.04 -10.24 -2.90
N HIS A 244 -27.16 -10.45 -2.20
CA HIS A 244 -28.30 -11.23 -2.69
C HIS A 244 -29.51 -10.39 -3.10
N GLU A 245 -29.41 -9.07 -2.98
CA GLU A 245 -30.40 -8.17 -3.57
C GLU A 245 -30.36 -8.26 -5.09
N LYS A 246 -31.51 -8.00 -5.71
CA LYS A 246 -31.66 -8.00 -7.16
C LYS A 246 -32.12 -6.63 -7.60
N PHE A 247 -31.63 -6.18 -8.75
CA PHE A 247 -31.91 -4.82 -9.23
C PHE A 247 -33.41 -4.51 -9.39
N ASP A 248 -34.24 -5.54 -9.61
CA ASP A 248 -35.70 -5.47 -9.71
C ASP A 248 -36.44 -5.52 -8.36
N GLY A 249 -35.73 -5.74 -7.26
CA GLY A 249 -36.23 -5.88 -5.89
C GLY A 249 -36.84 -7.23 -5.53
N THR A 250 -36.62 -8.26 -6.35
CA THR A 250 -37.02 -9.64 -6.03
C THR A 250 -35.95 -10.40 -5.23
N GLY A 251 -34.92 -9.68 -4.76
CA GLY A 251 -33.83 -10.20 -3.95
C GLY A 251 -34.16 -10.26 -2.46
N TYR A 252 -33.14 -10.53 -1.66
CA TYR A 252 -33.22 -10.61 -0.20
C TYR A 252 -31.91 -10.06 0.41
N PRO A 253 -31.89 -9.67 1.70
CA PRO A 253 -32.93 -9.84 2.74
C PRO A 253 -33.98 -8.72 2.80
N ASN A 254 -33.72 -7.54 2.23
CA ASN A 254 -34.57 -6.36 2.40
C ASN A 254 -35.43 -6.04 1.17
N GLY A 255 -35.12 -6.63 0.00
CA GLY A 255 -35.86 -6.39 -1.23
C GLY A 255 -35.58 -5.02 -1.84
N LEU A 256 -34.34 -4.53 -1.69
CA LEU A 256 -33.89 -3.23 -2.18
C LEU A 256 -33.94 -3.19 -3.71
N LYS A 257 -34.30 -2.02 -4.27
CA LYS A 257 -34.44 -1.84 -5.72
C LYS A 257 -33.42 -0.85 -6.27
N SER A 258 -32.88 -1.19 -7.44
CA SER A 258 -32.03 -0.29 -8.24
C SER A 258 -30.90 0.37 -7.43
N ASP A 259 -30.98 1.68 -7.18
CA ASP A 259 -29.95 2.46 -6.48
C ASP A 259 -30.06 2.42 -4.95
N GLU A 260 -31.11 1.79 -4.40
CA GLU A 260 -31.18 1.48 -2.96
C GLU A 260 -30.15 0.42 -2.58
N ILE A 261 -29.72 -0.41 -3.54
CA ILE A 261 -28.66 -1.41 -3.34
C ILE A 261 -27.31 -0.69 -3.37
N PRO A 262 -26.48 -0.80 -2.31
CA PRO A 262 -25.14 -0.23 -2.30
C PRO A 262 -24.35 -0.61 -3.54
N LEU A 263 -23.60 0.33 -4.10
CA LEU A 263 -22.80 0.10 -5.32
C LEU A 263 -21.84 -1.08 -5.14
N SER A 264 -21.20 -1.15 -3.97
CA SER A 264 -20.33 -2.27 -3.55
C SER A 264 -21.04 -3.62 -3.68
N ALA A 265 -22.26 -3.74 -3.15
CA ALA A 265 -23.05 -4.97 -3.24
C ALA A 265 -23.49 -5.30 -4.69
N ARG A 266 -23.81 -4.30 -5.52
CA ARG A 266 -24.14 -4.51 -6.94
C ARG A 266 -22.96 -5.05 -7.74
N ILE A 267 -21.76 -4.51 -7.51
CA ILE A 267 -20.53 -4.98 -8.17
C ILE A 267 -20.24 -6.42 -7.75
N VAL A 268 -20.26 -6.70 -6.45
CA VAL A 268 -19.99 -8.05 -5.93
C VAL A 268 -21.04 -9.05 -6.43
N LYS A 269 -22.32 -8.66 -6.54
CA LYS A 269 -23.36 -9.51 -7.13
C LYS A 269 -22.98 -10.00 -8.53
N VAL A 270 -22.48 -9.10 -9.37
CA VAL A 270 -22.05 -9.44 -10.74
C VAL A 270 -20.81 -10.34 -10.70
N ALA A 271 -19.82 -10.00 -9.88
CA ALA A 271 -18.60 -10.78 -9.73
C ALA A 271 -18.86 -12.21 -9.24
N ASP A 272 -19.69 -12.38 -8.21
CA ASP A 272 -20.06 -13.68 -7.62
C ASP A 272 -20.84 -14.56 -8.61
N VAL A 273 -21.84 -13.99 -9.29
CA VAL A 273 -22.59 -14.72 -10.32
C VAL A 273 -21.68 -15.14 -11.48
N PHE A 274 -20.82 -14.24 -11.94
CA PHE A 274 -19.87 -14.54 -13.02
C PHE A 274 -18.91 -15.67 -12.62
N ASP A 275 -18.38 -15.65 -11.39
CA ASP A 275 -17.53 -16.71 -10.88
C ASP A 275 -18.27 -18.06 -10.82
N ALA A 276 -19.51 -18.04 -10.32
CA ALA A 276 -20.36 -19.23 -10.21
C ALA A 276 -20.76 -19.81 -11.58
N LEU A 277 -20.86 -18.98 -12.62
CA LEU A 277 -21.13 -19.44 -13.99
C LEU A 277 -19.89 -20.02 -14.67
N THR A 278 -18.70 -19.46 -14.41
CA THR A 278 -17.45 -19.79 -15.12
C THR A 278 -16.58 -20.82 -14.40
N THR A 279 -16.99 -21.30 -13.22
CA THR A 279 -16.28 -22.31 -12.44
C THR A 279 -17.02 -23.64 -12.43
N VAL A 280 -16.28 -24.76 -12.50
CA VAL A 280 -16.84 -26.11 -12.39
C VAL A 280 -17.35 -26.35 -10.97
N ARG A 281 -18.60 -26.80 -10.84
CA ARG A 281 -19.20 -27.20 -9.55
C ARG A 281 -19.64 -28.67 -9.62
N PRO A 282 -19.79 -29.38 -8.48
CA PRO A 282 -20.16 -30.81 -8.45
C PRO A 282 -21.42 -31.18 -9.25
N TYR A 283 -22.30 -30.20 -9.50
CA TYR A 283 -23.59 -30.38 -10.18
C TYR A 283 -23.72 -29.60 -11.50
N LYS A 284 -22.66 -28.91 -11.96
CA LYS A 284 -22.73 -28.04 -13.15
C LYS A 284 -21.35 -27.83 -13.78
N ASP A 285 -21.26 -28.06 -15.08
CA ASP A 285 -20.07 -27.69 -15.87
C ASP A 285 -19.94 -26.15 -15.98
N ALA A 286 -18.69 -25.68 -16.05
CA ALA A 286 -18.40 -24.27 -16.28
C ALA A 286 -18.93 -23.82 -17.64
N TRP A 287 -19.54 -22.63 -17.68
CA TRP A 287 -19.96 -21.98 -18.92
C TRP A 287 -18.76 -21.47 -19.70
N THR A 288 -18.92 -21.37 -21.02
CA THR A 288 -17.93 -20.64 -21.82
C THR A 288 -17.99 -19.16 -21.47
N MET A 289 -16.89 -18.43 -21.71
CA MET A 289 -16.85 -16.98 -21.50
C MET A 289 -17.96 -16.26 -22.28
N ALA A 290 -18.26 -16.71 -23.50
CA ALA A 290 -19.31 -16.12 -24.32
C ALA A 290 -20.70 -16.31 -23.68
N ASP A 291 -21.00 -17.51 -23.17
CA ASP A 291 -22.29 -17.80 -22.53
C ASP A 291 -22.46 -17.07 -21.19
N ALA A 292 -21.36 -16.86 -20.45
CA ALA A 292 -21.41 -16.13 -19.18
C ALA A 292 -21.63 -14.61 -19.35
N ILE A 293 -21.29 -14.06 -20.52
CA ILE A 293 -21.47 -12.64 -20.86
C ILE A 293 -22.85 -12.37 -21.49
N ALA A 294 -23.41 -13.35 -22.20
CA ALA A 294 -24.68 -13.25 -22.92
C ALA A 294 -25.90 -13.13 -21.99
#